data_AF-A0A846C0N4-F1
#
_entry.id   AF-A0A846C0N4-F1
#
_cell.length_a   1.000
_cell.length_b   1.000
_cell.length_c   1.000
_cell.angle_alpha   90.00
_cell.angle_beta   90.00
_cell.angle_gamma   90.00
#
_symmetry.space_group_name_H-M   'P 1'
#
loop_
_entity.id
_entity.type
_entity.pdbx_description
1 polymer ?
#
loop_
_entity_poly.entity_id
_entity_poly.type
_entity_poly.pdbx_seq_one_letter_code
_entity_poly.pdbx_strand_id
1 'polypeptide(L)' 'QRVTVQGNRSKLENIEIIAGAIREGVAFMFYPEANCLFSATIDAQSGTPAFKRVPVAIYF' A
#
# COMPACT_ATOMS: atom_id res chain seq x y z
N GLN A 1 -8.47 -12.05 10.10
CA GLN A 1 -8.27 -12.58 8.74
C GLN A 1 -6.90 -12.11 8.24
N ARG A 2 -6.17 -12.92 7.46
CA ARG A 2 -4.88 -12.54 6.89
C ARG A 2 -4.95 -12.57 5.36
N VAL A 3 -4.20 -11.69 4.71
CA VAL A 3 -4.19 -11.52 3.25
C VAL A 3 -2.78 -11.30 2.72
N THR A 4 -2.61 -11.50 1.42
CA THR A 4 -1.46 -11.02 0.66
C THR A 4 -1.80 -9.69 0.00
N VAL A 5 -0.97 -8.68 0.22
CA VAL A 5 -1.05 -7.38 -0.45
C VAL A 5 0.05 -7.31 -1.50
N GLN A 6 -0.32 -7.11 -2.76
CA GLN A 6 0.61 -7.00 -3.88
C GLN A 6 0.59 -5.57 -4.42
N GLY A 7 1.76 -4.91 -4.44
CA GLY A 7 1.96 -3.67 -5.17
C GLY A 7 2.71 -3.90 -6.49
N ASN A 8 3.15 -2.82 -7.14
CA ASN A 8 3.88 -2.92 -8.41
C ASN A 8 5.36 -3.34 -8.26
N ARG A 9 5.92 -3.29 -7.04
CA ARG A 9 7.32 -3.64 -6.78
C ARG A 9 7.47 -4.98 -6.08
N SER A 10 6.64 -5.26 -5.08
CA SER A 10 6.70 -6.49 -4.29
C SER A 10 5.35 -6.83 -3.65
N LYS A 11 5.33 -7.91 -2.85
CA LYS A 11 4.18 -8.30 -2.03
C LYS A 11 4.56 -8.45 -0.56
N LEU A 12 3.55 -8.25 0.28
CA LEU A 12 3.57 -8.56 1.69
C LEU A 12 2.54 -9.66 1.96
N GLU A 13 3.00 -10.77 2.52
CA GLU A 13 2.17 -11.93 2.86
C GLU A 13 1.77 -11.89 4.34
N ASN A 14 0.71 -12.61 4.70
CA ASN A 14 0.24 -12.78 6.07
C ASN A 14 -0.11 -11.46 6.80
N ILE A 15 -0.55 -10.43 6.05
CA ILE A 15 -0.95 -9.14 6.61
C ILE A 15 -2.32 -9.27 7.27
N GLU A 16 -2.41 -8.84 8.53
CA GLU A 16 -3.66 -8.84 9.28
C GLU A 16 -4.61 -7.73 8.82
N ILE A 17 -5.88 -8.09 8.63
CA ILE A 17 -6.95 -7.12 8.39
C ILE A 17 -7.44 -6.59 9.74
N ILE A 18 -7.34 -5.28 9.93
CA ILE A 18 -7.97 -4.54 11.02
C ILE A 18 -9.14 -3.75 10.43
N ALA A 19 -10.36 -4.03 10.90
CA ALA A 19 -11.55 -3.31 10.46
C ALA A 19 -11.56 -1.88 11.03
N GLY A 20 -12.05 -0.92 10.24
CA GLY A 20 -12.14 0.47 10.64
C GLY A 20 -12.99 1.29 9.67
N ALA A 21 -13.13 2.59 9.96
CA ALA A 21 -13.86 3.54 9.12
C ALA A 21 -13.02 3.95 7.89
N ILE A 22 -12.72 3.00 7.01
CA ILE A 22 -12.01 3.22 5.75
C ILE A 22 -13.02 3.18 4.59
N ARG A 23 -12.82 4.06 3.61
CA ARG A 23 -13.64 4.10 2.39
C ARG A 23 -13.54 2.77 1.64
N GLU A 24 -14.67 2.28 1.14
CA GLU A 24 -14.72 1.08 0.30
C GLU A 24 -13.77 1.18 -0.90
N GLY A 25 -13.07 0.08 -1.19
CA GLY A 25 -12.04 0.00 -2.24
C GLY A 25 -10.68 0.60 -1.87
N VAL A 26 -10.49 1.06 -0.62
CA VAL A 26 -9.21 1.59 -0.14
C VAL A 26 -8.72 0.75 1.04
N ALA A 27 -7.40 0.59 1.12
CA ALA A 27 -6.72 0.06 2.31
C ALA A 27 -5.80 1.13 2.90
N PHE A 28 -5.65 1.11 4.22
CA PHE A 28 -4.65 1.90 4.94
C PHE A 28 -3.58 0.97 5.49
N MET A 29 -2.31 1.32 5.29
CA MET A 29 -1.17 0.53 5.74
C MET A 29 -0.10 1.44 6.34
N PHE A 30 0.65 0.90 7.29
CA PHE A 30 1.70 1.65 8.00
C PHE A 30 3.04 1.60 7.26
N TYR A 31 3.77 2.70 7.38
CA TYR A 31 5.20 2.80 7.09
C TYR A 31 6.00 2.23 8.27
N PRO A 32 7.18 1.61 8.05
CA PRO A 32 7.91 1.48 6.77
C PRO A 32 7.53 0.29 5.90
N GLU A 33 6.78 -0.69 6.42
CA GLU A 33 6.52 -1.95 5.75
C GLU A 33 5.84 -1.75 4.39
N ALA A 34 4.85 -0.86 4.31
CA ALA A 34 4.14 -0.58 3.06
C ALA A 34 5.05 -0.05 1.94
N ASN A 35 6.18 0.60 2.25
CA ASN A 35 7.06 1.17 1.24
C ASN A 35 7.75 0.12 0.37
N CYS A 36 7.83 -1.14 0.80
CA CYS A 36 8.40 -2.19 -0.05
C CYS A 36 7.47 -2.55 -1.22
N LEU A 37 6.16 -2.27 -1.11
CA LEU A 37 5.15 -2.67 -2.10
C LEU A 37 5.29 -1.91 -3.42
N PHE A 38 5.92 -0.73 -3.42
CA PHE A 38 5.92 0.13 -4.59
C PHE A 38 7.20 0.95 -4.81
N SER A 39 7.31 1.47 -6.02
CA SER A 39 8.25 2.54 -6.38
C SER A 39 7.44 3.83 -6.57
N ALA A 40 7.68 4.82 -5.70
CA ALA A 40 6.93 6.07 -5.73
C ALA A 40 7.26 6.87 -6.99
N THR A 41 6.22 7.38 -7.66
CA THR A 41 6.41 8.45 -8.64
C THR A 41 6.89 9.71 -7.91
N ILE A 42 7.96 10.32 -8.39
CA ILE A 42 8.52 11.55 -7.83
C ILE A 42 8.00 12.74 -8.62
N ASP A 43 7.44 13.73 -7.93
CA ASP A 43 7.12 15.01 -8.53
C ASP A 43 8.41 15.73 -8.96
N ALA A 44 8.52 16.09 -10.24
CA ALA A 44 9.77 16.60 -10.80
C ALA A 44 10.15 18.01 -10.31
N GLN A 45 9.19 18.80 -9.83
CA GLN A 45 9.47 20.16 -9.35
C GLN A 45 9.87 20.18 -7.89
N SER A 46 9.13 19.48 -7.03
CA SER A 46 9.34 19.47 -5.59
C SER A 46 10.24 18.34 -5.09
N GLY A 47 10.46 17.30 -5.90
CA GLY A 47 11.13 16.07 -5.47
C GLY A 47 10.28 15.19 -4.53
N THR A 48 8.99 15.49 -4.37
CA THR A 48 8.13 14.79 -3.39
C THR A 48 7.65 13.44 -3.94
N PRO A 49 7.85 12.32 -3.22
CA PRO A 49 7.31 11.01 -3.58
C PRO A 49 5.81 10.88 -3.31
N ALA A 50 5.08 10.25 -4.24
CA ALA A 50 3.64 10.01 -4.16
C ALA A 50 3.23 8.84 -3.24
N PHE A 51 3.49 8.95 -1.93
CA PHE A 51 3.19 7.88 -0.95
C PHE A 51 1.70 7.68 -0.62
N LYS A 52 0.87 8.72 -0.78
CA LYS A 52 -0.52 8.71 -0.27
C LYS A 52 -1.50 7.90 -1.10
N ARG A 53 -1.16 7.54 -2.34
CA ARG A 53 -2.06 6.84 -3.26
C ARG A 53 -1.29 5.86 -4.12
N VAL A 54 -1.33 4.59 -3.74
CA VAL A 54 -0.63 3.50 -4.42
C VAL A 54 -1.65 2.41 -4.79
N PRO A 55 -1.76 2.02 -6.06
CA PRO A 55 -2.57 0.89 -6.46
C PRO A 55 -2.01 -0.41 -5.89
N VAL A 56 -2.87 -1.23 -5.28
CA VAL A 56 -2.53 -2.55 -4.74
C VAL A 56 -3.64 -3.54 -5.05
N ALA A 57 -3.29 -4.82 -5.10
CA ALA A 57 -4.24 -5.93 -5.18
C ALA A 57 -4.21 -6.72 -3.86
N ILE A 58 -5.37 -7.22 -3.43
CA ILE A 58 -5.54 -8.00 -2.21
C ILE A 58 -5.99 -9.42 -2.59
N TYR A 59 -5.30 -10.42 -2.04
CA TYR A 59 -5.59 -11.84 -2.24
C TYR A 59 -5.80 -12.53 -0.89
N PHE A 60 -6.70 -13.52 -0.85
CA PHE A 60 -7.07 -14.29 0.34
C PHE A 60 -6.43 -15.68 0.35
#